data_AF-A0A816ED52-F1
#
_entry.id   AF-A0A816ED52-F1
#
_cell.length_a   1.000
_cell.length_b   1.000
_cell.length_c   1.000
_cell.angle_alpha   90.00
_cell.angle_beta   90.00
_cell.angle_gamma   90.00
#
_symmetry.space_group_name_H-M   'P 1'
#
loop_
_entity.id
_entity.type
_entity.pdbx_description
1 polymer ?
#
loop_
_entity_poly.entity_id
_entity_poly.type
_entity_poly.pdbx_seq_one_letter_code
_entity_poly.pdbx_strand_id
1 'polypeptide(L)'
;SFDQYGYMYIMDSGNNRIQRWWPGATYGTTVASSTSLYNPRGLIIDPLGNLVLADCSNHRVVSFAGGCGPTTTTTMAPLSKLCGKPNVHLVDIFRS
;
A
#
# COMPACT_ATOMS: atom_id res chain seq x y z
N SER A 1 -3.09 -7.13 6.13
CA SER A 1 -3.60 -7.91 4.98
C SER A 1 -2.48 -8.75 4.42
N PHE A 2 -2.76 -9.92 3.84
CA PHE A 2 -1.77 -10.76 3.16
C PHE A 2 -2.07 -10.81 1.67
N ASP A 3 -1.04 -10.78 0.83
CA ASP A 3 -1.20 -11.07 -0.60
C ASP A 3 -1.05 -12.58 -0.89
N GLN A 4 -1.29 -12.96 -2.15
CA GLN A 4 -1.16 -14.34 -2.63
C GLN A 4 0.27 -14.91 -2.56
N TYR A 5 1.28 -14.06 -2.39
CA TYR A 5 2.69 -14.44 -2.27
C TYR A 5 3.15 -14.51 -0.81
N GLY A 6 2.26 -14.22 0.15
CA GLY A 6 2.54 -14.25 1.58
C GLY A 6 3.15 -12.95 2.14
N TYR A 7 3.26 -11.88 1.35
CA TYR A 7 3.66 -10.58 1.89
C TYR A 7 2.57 -10.04 2.82
N MET A 8 3.01 -9.53 3.97
CA MET A 8 2.13 -8.87 4.93
C MET A 8 2.16 -7.37 4.70
N TYR A 9 0.97 -6.80 4.51
CA TYR A 9 0.74 -5.37 4.44
C TYR A 9 0.16 -4.88 5.75
N ILE A 10 0.88 -3.96 6.40
CA ILE A 10 0.52 -3.38 7.69
C ILE A 10 0.11 -1.94 7.46
N MET A 11 -1.09 -1.59 7.93
CA MET A 11 -1.52 -0.21 8.03
C MET A 11 -1.03 0.35 9.37
N ASP A 12 0.02 1.16 9.31
CA ASP A 12 0.60 1.82 10.46
C ASP A 12 -0.02 3.23 10.56
N SER A 13 -1.30 3.26 10.96
CA SER A 13 -2.12 4.48 10.99
C SER A 13 -1.53 5.56 11.91
N GLY A 14 -0.90 5.16 13.03
CA GLY A 14 -0.24 6.10 13.94
C GLY A 14 0.92 6.85 13.28
N ASN A 15 1.54 6.25 12.26
CA ASN A 15 2.62 6.85 11.49
C ASN A 15 2.20 7.25 10.06
N ASN A 16 0.89 7.27 9.76
CA ASN A 16 0.33 7.63 8.46
C ASN A 16 1.01 6.91 7.27
N ARG A 17 1.29 5.61 7.40
CA ARG A 17 2.03 4.86 6.36
C ARG A 17 1.53 3.44 6.21
N ILE A 18 1.84 2.83 5.08
CA ILE A 18 1.67 1.40 4.83
C ILE A 18 3.05 0.73 4.72
N GLN A 19 3.23 -0.37 5.45
CA GLN A 19 4.43 -1.20 5.40
C GLN A 19 4.15 -2.51 4.66
N ARG A 20 5.15 -3.03 3.94
CA ARG A 20 5.16 -4.37 3.35
C ARG A 20 6.30 -5.19 3.94
N TRP A 21 5.99 -6.39 4.41
CA TRP A 21 6.90 -7.31 5.07
C TRP A 21 6.88 -8.65 4.32
N TRP A 22 8.04 -9.24 4.06
CA TRP A 22 8.10 -10.59 3.51
C TRP A 22 7.87 -11.64 4.61
N PRO A 23 7.49 -12.90 4.27
CA PRO A 23 7.36 -13.97 5.25
C PRO A 23 8.63 -14.15 6.09
N GLY A 24 8.51 -14.04 7.41
CA GLY A 24 9.63 -14.17 8.35
C GLY A 24 10.50 -12.91 8.50
N ALA A 25 10.12 -11.77 7.92
CA ALA A 25 10.84 -10.51 8.11
C ALA A 25 10.76 -9.99 9.54
N THR A 26 11.84 -9.37 10.02
CA THR A 26 11.86 -8.61 11.28
C THR A 26 11.62 -7.11 11.08
N TYR A 27 11.65 -6.64 9.83
CA TYR A 27 11.37 -5.27 9.44
C TYR A 27 10.67 -5.21 8.08
N GLY A 28 10.01 -4.08 7.81
CA GLY A 28 9.30 -3.85 6.56
C GLY A 28 9.86 -2.72 5.71
N THR A 29 9.30 -2.56 4.53
CA THR A 29 9.52 -1.40 3.66
C THR A 29 8.26 -0.55 3.59
N THR A 30 8.42 0.78 3.70
CA THR A 30 7.32 1.72 3.47
C THR A 30 6.93 1.72 1.99
N VAL A 31 5.69 1.36 1.68
CA VAL A 31 5.16 1.36 0.30
C VAL A 31 4.20 2.52 0.02
N ALA A 32 3.72 3.19 1.07
CA ALA A 32 2.99 4.46 1.02
C ALA A 32 3.24 5.22 2.33
N SER A 33 3.34 6.55 2.32
CA SER A 33 3.77 7.35 3.49
C SER A 33 2.98 8.64 3.69
N SER A 34 3.28 9.34 4.80
CA SER A 34 2.57 10.52 5.32
C SER A 34 2.47 11.71 4.38
N THR A 35 3.32 11.82 3.35
CA THR A 35 3.16 12.86 2.32
C THR A 35 1.95 12.60 1.43
N SER A 36 1.42 11.37 1.42
CA SER A 36 0.28 10.96 0.63
C SER A 36 -0.88 10.35 1.43
N LEU A 37 -0.79 10.20 2.76
CA LEU A 37 -1.85 9.59 3.59
C LEU A 37 -2.06 10.34 4.89
N TYR A 38 -3.30 10.38 5.39
CA TYR A 38 -3.67 11.00 6.65
C TYR A 38 -4.80 10.23 7.37
N ASN A 39 -4.46 9.65 8.53
CA ASN A 39 -5.34 8.77 9.32
C ASN A 39 -5.98 7.67 8.45
N PRO A 40 -5.16 6.86 7.75
CA PRO A 40 -5.71 5.79 6.93
C PRO A 40 -6.38 4.74 7.82
N ARG A 41 -7.51 4.19 7.36
CA ARG A 41 -8.25 3.11 8.02
C ARG A 41 -8.73 2.10 7.00
N GLY A 42 -8.68 0.82 7.37
CA GLY A 42 -9.08 -0.28 6.50
C GLY A 42 -8.11 -0.49 5.33
N LEU A 43 -7.61 -1.71 5.20
CA LEU A 43 -6.68 -2.10 4.14
C LEU A 43 -7.15 -3.40 3.51
N ILE A 44 -7.44 -3.39 2.21
CA ILE A 44 -7.76 -4.59 1.45
C ILE A 44 -6.81 -4.74 0.27
N ILE A 45 -6.72 -5.97 -0.21
CA ILE A 45 -6.01 -6.30 -1.44
C ILE A 45 -7.06 -6.89 -2.37
N ASP A 46 -7.21 -6.32 -3.56
CA ASP A 46 -8.16 -6.83 -4.55
C ASP A 46 -7.61 -8.09 -5.26
N PRO A 47 -8.44 -8.84 -6.02
CA PRO A 47 -7.98 -10.03 -6.74
C PRO A 47 -6.91 -9.76 -7.81
N LEU A 48 -6.72 -8.51 -8.23
CA LEU A 48 -5.67 -8.10 -9.16
C LEU A 48 -4.36 -7.76 -8.43
N GLY A 49 -4.36 -7.81 -7.10
CA GLY A 49 -3.23 -7.51 -6.24
C GLY A 49 -3.15 -6.04 -5.82
N ASN A 50 -4.07 -5.17 -6.24
CA ASN A 50 -4.04 -3.76 -5.88
C ASN A 50 -4.34 -3.55 -4.41
N LEU A 51 -3.60 -2.64 -3.80
CA LEU A 51 -3.79 -2.25 -2.42
C LEU A 51 -4.80 -1.10 -2.36
N VAL A 52 -5.94 -1.32 -1.72
CA VAL A 52 -6.99 -0.31 -1.57
C VAL A 52 -7.17 0.02 -0.10
N LEU A 53 -7.25 1.31 0.21
CA LEU A 53 -7.44 1.80 1.57
C LEU A 53 -8.34 3.03 1.64
N ALA A 54 -8.95 3.26 2.79
CA ALA A 54 -9.60 4.53 3.08
C ALA A 54 -8.60 5.47 3.75
N ASP A 55 -8.42 6.65 3.14
CA ASP A 55 -7.60 7.74 3.64
C ASP A 55 -8.54 8.74 4.33
N CYS A 56 -8.99 8.38 5.55
CA CYS A 56 -10.20 8.92 6.16
C CYS A 56 -10.16 10.43 6.39
N SER A 57 -9.04 10.97 6.86
CA SER A 57 -8.94 12.42 7.12
C SER A 57 -8.69 13.24 5.85
N ASN A 58 -8.37 12.58 4.73
CA ASN A 58 -8.36 13.19 3.40
C ASN A 58 -9.66 12.91 2.63
N HIS A 59 -10.65 12.27 3.26
CA HIS A 59 -11.97 11.98 2.68
C HIS A 59 -11.93 11.26 1.33
N ARG A 60 -10.97 10.34 1.14
CA ARG A 60 -10.80 9.63 -0.14
C ARG A 60 -10.50 8.15 0.06
N VAL A 61 -10.72 7.39 -1.00
CA VAL A 61 -10.17 6.04 -1.15
C VAL A 61 -8.95 6.13 -2.05
N VAL A 62 -7.88 5.43 -1.69
CA VAL A 62 -6.64 5.39 -2.46
C VAL A 62 -6.37 3.96 -2.88
N SER A 63 -6.13 3.76 -4.18
CA SER A 63 -5.65 2.50 -4.72
C SER A 63 -4.20 2.63 -5.21
N PHE A 64 -3.33 1.76 -4.71
CA PHE A 64 -1.99 1.60 -5.23
C PHE A 64 -1.96 0.36 -6.11
N ALA A 65 -1.48 0.53 -7.34
CA ALA A 65 -1.27 -0.59 -8.25
C ALA A 65 -0.32 -1.59 -7.57
N GLY A 66 -0.88 -2.73 -7.19
CA GLY A 66 -0.16 -3.80 -6.55
C GLY A 66 0.14 -4.82 -7.62
N GLY A 67 1.36 -4.76 -8.12
CA GLY A 67 1.81 -5.60 -9.23
C GLY A 67 3.31 -5.83 -9.21
N CYS A 68 3.99 -5.47 -8.13
CA CYS A 68 5.34 -5.96 -7.92
C CYS A 68 5.20 -7.26 -7.15
N GLY A 69 5.14 -8.38 -7.90
CA GLY A 69 5.44 -9.70 -7.36
C GLY A 69 6.82 -9.70 -6.68
N PRO A 70 7.29 -10.84 -6.15
CA PRO A 70 8.51 -10.85 -5.34
C PRO A 70 9.65 -10.14 -6.07
N THR A 71 10.07 -8.98 -5.54
CA THR A 71 11.34 -8.35 -5.89
C THR A 71 12.41 -9.20 -5.22
N THR A 72 12.59 -10.43 -5.68
CA THR A 72 13.84 -11.18 -5.44
C THR A 72 14.89 -10.45 -6.25
N THR A 73 15.43 -9.37 -5.71
CA THR A 73 16.58 -8.71 -6.33
C THR A 73 17.61 -8.46 -5.25
N THR A 74 18.47 -9.47 -5.11
CA THR A 74 19.82 -9.42 -4.54
C THR A 74 20.75 -8.43 -5.27
N THR A 75 20.20 -7.54 -6.10
CA THR A 75 20.96 -6.57 -6.88
C THR A 75 20.13 -5.30 -7.01
N MET A 76 20.74 -4.17 -6.68
CA MET A 76 20.09 -2.87 -6.65
C MET A 76 19.70 -2.43 -8.07
N ALA A 77 18.50 -2.77 -8.53
CA ALA A 77 17.88 -2.05 -9.63
C ALA A 77 17.27 -0.75 -9.09
N PRO A 78 17.39 0.40 -9.79
CA PRO A 78 16.88 1.66 -9.28
C PRO A 78 15.36 1.55 -9.08
N LEU A 79 14.93 1.78 -7.84
CA LEU A 79 13.56 1.74 -7.30
C LEU A 79 12.56 2.70 -7.98
N SER A 80 12.86 3.27 -9.15
CA SER A 80 12.09 4.34 -9.79
C SER A 80 10.97 3.85 -10.71
N LYS A 81 10.84 2.54 -10.95
CA LYS A 81 9.75 1.98 -11.76
C LYS A 81 9.15 0.74 -11.11
N LEU A 82 7.85 0.83 -10.80
CA LEU A 82 6.91 -0.27 -10.52
C LEU A 82 6.86 -0.83 -9.08
N CYS A 83 6.47 0.00 -8.12
CA CYS A 83 5.51 -0.32 -7.04
C CYS A 83 5.14 1.00 -6.33
N GLY A 84 3.86 1.28 -6.10
CA GLY A 84 3.47 2.43 -5.25
C GLY A 84 3.22 3.78 -5.93
N LYS A 85 3.05 3.84 -7.26
CA LYS A 85 2.40 5.02 -7.84
C LYS A 85 0.91 4.95 -7.51
N PRO A 86 0.35 5.91 -6.74
CA PRO A 86 -1.09 5.94 -6.53
C PRO A 86 -1.75 6.18 -7.88
N ASN A 87 -2.57 5.24 -8.33
CA ASN A 87 -3.62 5.58 -9.27
C ASN A 87 -4.74 6.14 -8.40
N VAL A 88 -4.81 7.46 -8.30
CA VAL A 88 -5.91 8.13 -7.63
C VAL A 88 -7.13 8.02 -8.53
N HIS A 89 -7.81 6.88 -8.54
CA HIS A 89 -9.19 6.86 -8.99
C HIS A 89 -10.01 7.47 -7.86
N LEU A 90 -10.33 8.76 -8.03
CA LEU A 90 -11.27 9.49 -7.19
C LEU A 90 -12.61 8.78 -7.29
N VAL A 91 -12.94 7.99 -6.26
CA VAL A 91 -14.32 7.64 -5.98
C VAL A 91 -14.68 8.40 -4.70
N ASP A 92 -15.39 9.53 -4.85
CA ASP A 92 -16.03 10.25 -3.73
C ASP A 92 -17.13 9.31 -3.20
N ILE A 93 -16.91 8.61 -2.07
CA ILE A 93 -17.92 7.69 -1.49
C ILE A 93 -18.67 8.29 -0.28
N PHE A 94 -18.48 9.56 0.07
CA PHE A 94 -19.28 10.17 1.14
C PHE A 94 -19.67 11.62 0.82
N ARG A 95 -20.57 11.79 -0.15
CA ARG A 95 -21.48 12.94 -0.14
C ARG A 95 -22.87 12.41 0.19
N SER A 96 -23.26 12.54 1.45
CA SER A 96 -24.67 12.51 1.86
C SER A 96 -25.35 13.78 1.39
#